data_AF-A0AAP5ICI0-F1
#
_entry.id   AF-A0AAP5ICI0-F1
#
_cell.length_a   1.000
_cell.length_b   1.000
_cell.length_c   1.000
_cell.angle_alpha   90.00
_cell.angle_beta   90.00
_cell.angle_gamma   90.00
#
_symmetry.space_group_name_H-M   'P 1'
#
loop_
_entity.id
_entity.type
_entity.pdbx_description
1 polymer ?
#
loop_
_entity_poly.entity_id
_entity_poly.type
_entity_poly.pdbx_seq_one_letter_code
_entity_poly.pdbx_strand_id
1 'polypeptide(L)'
;MAKKFKTTCQKIYKRFRTTIDTKDGTYKVLQITVERDGKSPLITYFGGVCLQWNKWVTIDDNQANHIWNGRSEVIQRLLAQKCEICGATDNIEVHHIHKLADIKQKGNHERPEWMLKMSARKRKTLVVCRQCHEKIQYGRYDGEALKRKDYWKAK
;
A
#
# COMPACT_ATOMS: atom_id res chain seq x y z
N MET A 1 -21.90 6.95 5.79
CA MET A 1 -21.64 8.19 6.58
C MET A 1 -22.45 8.26 7.86
N ALA A 2 -23.79 8.14 7.83
CA ALA A 2 -24.66 8.23 9.03
C ALA A 2 -24.31 7.26 10.18
N LYS A 3 -23.99 5.99 9.85
CA LYS A 3 -23.52 4.98 10.82
C LYS A 3 -22.24 5.40 11.57
N LYS A 4 -21.31 6.10 10.90
CA LYS A 4 -20.06 6.61 11.51
C LYS A 4 -20.33 7.65 12.59
N PHE A 5 -21.33 8.50 12.37
CA PHE A 5 -21.76 9.52 13.32
C PHE A 5 -22.80 9.03 14.33
N LYS A 6 -23.23 7.76 14.25
CA LYS A 6 -24.31 7.19 15.08
C LYS A 6 -25.61 8.03 15.03
N THR A 7 -25.92 8.60 13.86
CA THR A 7 -27.14 9.41 13.65
C THR A 7 -27.88 8.96 12.38
N THR A 8 -29.05 9.55 12.12
CA THR A 8 -29.80 9.32 10.89
C THR A 8 -29.25 10.14 9.71
N CYS A 9 -29.52 9.68 8.48
CA CYS A 9 -29.13 10.40 7.26
C CYS A 9 -29.72 11.81 7.23
N GLN A 10 -31.00 11.99 7.58
CA GLN A 10 -31.64 13.32 7.60
C GLN A 10 -30.91 14.31 8.52
N LYS A 11 -30.45 13.87 9.70
CA LYS A 11 -29.66 14.73 10.61
C LYS A 11 -28.32 15.12 9.99
N ILE A 12 -27.65 14.19 9.31
CA ILE A 12 -26.41 14.47 8.57
C ILE A 12 -26.66 15.48 7.44
N TYR A 13 -27.70 15.27 6.63
CA TYR A 13 -28.06 16.20 5.57
C TYR A 13 -28.37 17.58 6.14
N LYS A 14 -29.20 17.70 7.19
CA LYS A 14 -29.47 19.02 7.82
C LYS A 14 -28.21 19.69 8.36
N ARG A 15 -27.26 18.92 8.89
CA ARG A 15 -26.04 19.44 9.52
C ARG A 15 -25.01 19.93 8.51
N PHE A 16 -24.82 19.21 7.41
CA PHE A 16 -23.73 19.47 6.46
C PHE A 16 -24.22 20.01 5.11
N ARG A 17 -25.54 20.07 4.88
CA ARG A 17 -26.09 20.66 3.65
C ARG A 17 -25.74 22.14 3.60
N THR A 18 -25.11 22.51 2.50
CA THR A 18 -24.94 23.89 2.07
C THR A 18 -25.28 23.99 0.59
N THR A 19 -25.27 25.20 0.06
CA THR A 19 -25.38 25.48 -1.36
C THR A 19 -24.10 26.15 -1.81
N ILE A 20 -23.53 25.69 -2.93
CA ILE A 20 -22.36 26.31 -3.57
C ILE A 20 -22.71 26.74 -4.99
N ASP A 21 -22.11 27.84 -5.42
CA ASP A 21 -22.17 28.29 -6.80
C ASP A 21 -20.92 27.81 -7.55
N THR A 22 -21.13 26.95 -8.53
CA THR A 22 -20.11 26.49 -9.48
C THR A 22 -20.31 27.21 -10.81
N LYS A 23 -19.30 27.18 -11.69
CA LYS A 23 -19.41 27.73 -13.07
C LYS A 23 -20.64 27.23 -13.83
N ASP A 24 -21.07 25.99 -13.56
CA ASP A 24 -22.18 25.33 -14.24
C ASP A 24 -23.56 25.55 -13.56
N GLY A 25 -23.59 26.21 -12.40
CA GLY A 25 -24.81 26.53 -11.67
C GLY A 25 -24.73 26.32 -10.16
N THR A 26 -25.86 26.50 -9.50
CA THR A 26 -26.00 26.43 -8.05
C THR A 26 -26.37 25.02 -7.59
N TYR A 27 -25.55 24.41 -6.73
CA TYR A 27 -25.74 23.02 -6.30
C TYR A 27 -25.86 22.90 -4.78
N LYS A 28 -26.78 22.03 -4.34
CA LYS A 28 -26.86 21.60 -2.93
C LYS A 28 -25.80 20.54 -2.70
N VAL A 29 -24.89 20.79 -1.76
CA VAL A 29 -23.75 19.91 -1.45
C VAL A 29 -23.67 19.62 0.04
N LEU A 30 -22.92 18.59 0.40
CA LEU A 30 -22.56 18.31 1.79
C LEU A 30 -21.15 18.83 2.03
N GLN A 31 -20.99 19.92 2.79
CA GLN A 31 -19.70 20.55 3.05
C GLN A 31 -19.22 20.29 4.48
N ILE A 32 -17.91 20.07 4.62
CA ILE A 32 -17.19 20.01 5.89
C ILE A 32 -16.06 21.04 5.85
N THR A 33 -16.02 21.88 6.86
CA THR A 33 -14.95 22.85 7.10
C THR A 33 -14.16 22.40 8.33
N VAL A 34 -12.83 22.30 8.19
CA VAL A 34 -11.92 21.97 9.29
C VAL A 34 -10.97 23.15 9.49
N GLU A 35 -11.15 23.86 10.60
CA GLU A 35 -10.28 24.97 11.01
C GLU A 35 -8.85 24.48 11.26
N ARG A 36 -7.86 25.33 10.94
CA ARG A 36 -6.44 25.06 11.14
C ARG A 36 -5.79 26.27 11.78
N ASP A 37 -5.03 26.06 12.84
CA ASP A 37 -4.37 27.15 13.56
C ASP A 37 -3.41 27.92 12.64
N GLY A 38 -3.63 29.22 12.52
CA GLY A 38 -2.87 30.13 11.65
C GLY A 38 -2.95 29.86 10.14
N LYS A 39 -3.87 29.01 9.65
CA LYS A 39 -4.00 28.68 8.22
C LYS A 39 -5.45 28.78 7.76
N SER A 40 -5.64 28.97 6.46
CA SER A 40 -6.97 28.88 5.86
C SER A 40 -7.64 27.54 6.19
N PRO A 41 -8.93 27.53 6.57
CA PRO A 41 -9.64 26.30 6.91
C PRO A 41 -9.69 25.35 5.71
N LEU A 42 -9.59 24.05 5.98
CA LEU A 42 -9.74 23.04 4.94
C LEU A 42 -11.22 22.82 4.67
N ILE A 43 -11.68 23.26 3.51
CA ILE A 43 -13.05 23.07 3.06
C ILE A 43 -13.08 21.90 2.07
N THR A 44 -13.95 20.93 2.32
CA THR A 44 -14.25 19.85 1.38
C THR A 44 -15.76 19.69 1.25
N TYR A 45 -16.24 19.45 0.04
CA TYR A 45 -17.66 19.21 -0.20
C TYR A 45 -17.87 17.99 -1.09
N PHE A 46 -18.99 17.32 -0.88
CA PHE A 46 -19.47 16.20 -1.68
C PHE A 46 -20.72 16.62 -2.45
N GLY A 47 -20.66 16.50 -3.78
CA GLY A 47 -21.65 17.03 -4.72
C GLY A 47 -21.10 18.24 -5.50
N GLY A 48 -21.96 18.89 -6.29
CA GLY A 48 -21.59 20.11 -7.02
C GLY A 48 -20.72 19.89 -8.26
N VAL A 49 -20.53 18.63 -8.65
CA VAL A 49 -19.99 18.25 -9.96
C VAL A 49 -21.16 18.15 -10.92
N CYS A 50 -21.12 18.92 -12.01
CA CYS A 50 -22.14 18.83 -13.04
C CYS A 50 -22.04 17.48 -13.75
N LEU A 51 -23.12 16.70 -13.72
CA LEU A 51 -23.22 15.42 -14.47
C LEU A 51 -23.68 15.64 -15.93
N GLN A 52 -23.62 16.88 -16.42
CA GLN A 52 -23.92 17.16 -17.81
C GLN A 52 -22.88 16.49 -18.70
N TRP A 53 -23.37 15.66 -19.62
CA TRP A 53 -22.52 14.97 -20.57
C TRP A 53 -22.05 15.97 -21.63
N ASN A 54 -20.74 16.24 -21.67
CA ASN A 54 -20.13 17.08 -22.69
C ASN A 54 -19.50 16.21 -23.79
N LYS A 55 -20.16 16.10 -24.94
CA LYS A 55 -19.68 15.32 -26.09
C LYS A 55 -18.36 15.85 -26.68
N TRP A 56 -18.07 17.13 -26.44
CA TRP A 56 -16.95 17.85 -27.04
C TRP A 56 -15.79 18.05 -26.08
N VAL A 57 -15.81 17.38 -24.92
CA VAL A 57 -14.68 17.41 -24.00
C VAL A 57 -13.48 16.72 -24.65
N THR A 58 -12.37 17.44 -24.78
CA THR A 58 -11.09 16.83 -25.13
C THR A 58 -10.66 15.97 -23.95
N ILE A 59 -10.79 14.65 -24.09
CA ILE A 59 -10.28 13.69 -23.12
C ILE A 59 -8.77 13.64 -23.32
N ASP A 60 -8.04 14.37 -22.47
CA ASP A 60 -6.59 14.30 -22.42
C ASP A 60 -6.17 13.26 -21.37
N ASP A 61 -5.94 12.01 -21.81
CA ASP A 61 -5.41 10.95 -20.94
C ASP A 61 -3.96 11.22 -20.49
N ASN A 62 -3.34 12.27 -21.05
CA ASN A 62 -2.00 12.74 -20.71
C ASN A 62 -1.99 13.78 -19.57
N GLN A 63 -3.15 14.11 -18.99
CA GLN A 63 -3.27 15.10 -17.91
C GLN A 63 -2.91 14.51 -16.54
N ALA A 64 -1.81 13.75 -16.48
CA ALA A 64 -1.16 13.39 -15.26
C ALA A 64 0.25 13.93 -15.33
N ASN A 65 0.58 14.86 -14.42
CA ASN A 65 1.95 15.04 -13.98
C ASN A 65 2.47 13.63 -13.70
N HIS A 66 3.29 13.07 -14.59
CA HIS A 66 3.92 11.79 -14.35
C HIS A 66 4.62 11.93 -13.01
N ILE A 67 4.06 11.30 -11.98
CA ILE A 67 4.73 11.22 -10.69
C ILE A 67 5.89 10.28 -10.95
N TRP A 68 6.99 10.84 -11.45
CA TRP A 68 8.29 10.21 -11.50
C TRP A 68 8.73 10.06 -10.05
N ASN A 69 8.14 9.10 -9.35
CA ASN A 69 8.80 8.52 -8.21
C ASN A 69 10.15 8.06 -8.76
N GLY A 70 11.25 8.54 -8.15
CA GLY A 70 12.60 8.11 -8.53
C GLY A 70 12.72 6.58 -8.57
N ARG A 71 13.86 6.05 -9.05
CA ARG A 71 14.08 4.60 -9.17
C ARG A 71 13.52 3.87 -7.96
N SER A 72 12.62 2.90 -8.19
CA SER A 72 11.99 2.17 -7.10
C SER A 72 13.08 1.53 -6.23
N GLU A 73 12.84 1.46 -4.93
CA GLU A 73 13.77 0.89 -3.95
C GLU A 73 14.27 -0.51 -4.36
N VAL A 74 13.45 -1.28 -5.09
CA VAL A 74 13.83 -2.59 -5.63
C VAL A 74 14.85 -2.46 -6.76
N ILE A 75 14.65 -1.53 -7.69
CA ILE A 75 15.58 -1.27 -8.79
C ILE A 75 16.93 -0.82 -8.25
N GLN A 76 16.95 0.08 -7.26
CA GLN A 76 18.20 0.54 -6.64
C GLN A 76 18.97 -0.61 -5.98
N ARG A 77 18.27 -1.51 -5.27
CA ARG A 77 18.89 -2.69 -4.65
C ARG A 77 19.39 -3.71 -5.66
N LEU A 78 18.66 -3.91 -6.76
CA LEU A 78 19.11 -4.80 -7.82
C LEU A 78 20.36 -4.26 -8.53
N LEU A 79 20.40 -2.94 -8.78
CA LEU A 79 21.57 -2.26 -9.35
C LEU A 79 22.78 -2.27 -8.42
N ALA A 80 22.58 -2.43 -7.10
CA ALA A 80 23.69 -2.57 -6.16
C ALA A 80 24.44 -3.90 -6.32
N GLN A 81 23.92 -4.86 -7.10
CA GLN A 81 24.53 -6.15 -7.39
C GLN A 81 25.13 -6.82 -6.14
N LYS A 82 24.38 -6.81 -5.03
CA LYS A 82 24.78 -7.51 -3.80
C LYS A 82 23.62 -8.29 -3.19
N CYS A 83 23.89 -9.55 -2.83
CA CYS A 83 22.96 -10.38 -2.07
C CYS A 83 22.72 -9.78 -0.68
N GLU A 84 21.45 -9.57 -0.32
CA GLU A 84 21.07 -8.99 0.97
C GLU A 84 21.28 -9.97 2.14
N ILE A 85 21.53 -11.26 1.89
CA ILE A 85 21.79 -12.27 2.94
C ILE A 85 23.30 -12.47 3.09
N CYS A 86 23.94 -13.14 2.12
CA CYS A 86 25.35 -13.54 2.21
C CYS A 86 26.34 -12.50 1.65
N GLY A 87 25.88 -11.42 1.01
CA GLY A 87 26.75 -10.40 0.44
C GLY A 87 27.45 -10.76 -0.88
N ALA A 88 27.19 -11.94 -1.46
CA ALA A 88 27.72 -12.34 -2.76
C ALA A 88 27.26 -11.40 -3.89
N THR A 89 28.11 -11.20 -4.89
CA THR A 89 27.86 -10.34 -6.06
C THR A 89 27.44 -11.12 -7.31
N ASP A 90 27.52 -12.45 -7.27
CA ASP A 90 27.25 -13.32 -8.40
C ASP A 90 25.76 -13.71 -8.50
N ASN A 91 25.23 -13.72 -9.74
CA ASN A 91 23.90 -14.22 -10.12
C ASN A 91 22.78 -13.80 -9.18
N ILE A 92 22.43 -12.51 -9.25
CA ILE A 92 21.49 -11.87 -8.33
C ILE A 92 20.09 -11.83 -8.91
N GLU A 93 19.14 -12.30 -8.11
CA GLU A 93 17.74 -12.46 -8.45
C GLU A 93 16.86 -11.82 -7.37
N VAL A 94 15.63 -11.46 -7.73
CA VAL A 94 14.65 -10.93 -6.79
C VAL A 94 13.76 -12.06 -6.30
N HIS A 95 13.91 -12.45 -5.04
CA HIS A 95 12.98 -13.35 -4.37
C HIS A 95 11.70 -12.58 -3.98
N HIS A 96 10.52 -13.09 -4.34
CA HIS A 96 9.23 -12.49 -4.03
C HIS A 96 8.31 -13.45 -3.27
N ILE A 97 7.70 -12.96 -2.19
CA ILE A 97 6.72 -13.71 -1.38
C ILE A 97 5.27 -13.30 -1.66
N HIS A 98 4.31 -14.17 -1.41
CA HIS A 98 2.89 -13.87 -1.63
C HIS A 98 2.35 -12.77 -0.69
N LYS A 99 2.52 -12.92 0.64
CA LYS A 99 2.04 -11.95 1.65
C LYS A 99 3.04 -11.75 2.79
N LEU A 100 3.17 -10.50 3.27
CA LEU A 100 4.02 -10.17 4.44
C LEU A 100 3.56 -10.83 5.74
N ALA A 101 2.28 -11.20 5.82
CA ALA A 101 1.73 -11.92 6.96
C ALA A 101 2.35 -13.32 7.10
N ASP A 102 2.79 -13.93 5.99
CA ASP A 102 3.35 -15.29 5.97
C ASP A 102 4.73 -15.35 6.66
N ILE A 103 5.44 -14.20 6.71
CA ILE A 103 6.71 -14.04 7.45
C ILE A 103 6.48 -13.80 8.95
N LYS A 104 5.29 -13.33 9.35
CA LYS A 104 4.93 -13.11 10.75
C LYS A 104 4.48 -14.42 11.40
N GLN A 105 5.33 -15.46 11.38
CA GLN A 105 4.99 -16.67 12.10
C GLN A 105 4.84 -16.38 13.61
N LYS A 106 3.73 -16.88 14.17
CA LYS A 106 3.47 -17.01 15.61
C LYS A 106 4.14 -18.29 16.08
N GLY A 107 5.34 -18.19 16.63
CA GLY A 107 6.06 -19.35 17.18
C GLY A 107 7.42 -18.96 17.74
N ASN A 108 7.88 -19.70 18.75
CA ASN A 108 9.08 -19.42 19.54
C ASN A 108 10.38 -19.94 18.89
N HIS A 109 10.39 -20.15 17.57
CA HIS A 109 11.58 -20.58 16.84
C HIS A 109 12.36 -19.37 16.34
N GLU A 110 13.69 -19.50 16.34
CA GLU A 110 14.60 -18.50 15.77
C GLU A 110 14.20 -18.20 14.33
N ARG A 111 14.04 -16.91 14.02
CA ARG A 111 13.62 -16.47 12.69
C ARG A 111 14.82 -16.46 11.76
N PRO A 112 14.76 -17.09 10.58
CA PRO A 112 15.85 -17.07 9.62
C PRO A 112 16.08 -15.65 9.10
N GLU A 113 17.33 -15.36 8.70
CA GLU A 113 17.76 -14.00 8.39
C GLU A 113 16.93 -13.30 7.29
N TRP A 114 16.50 -14.05 6.27
CA TRP A 114 15.69 -13.51 5.18
C TRP A 114 14.33 -12.97 5.69
N MET A 115 13.71 -13.65 6.66
CA MET A 115 12.46 -13.23 7.28
C MET A 115 12.65 -11.95 8.09
N LEU A 116 13.76 -11.84 8.83
CA LEU A 116 14.10 -10.64 9.59
C LEU A 116 14.28 -9.43 8.67
N LYS A 117 15.02 -9.58 7.57
CA LYS A 117 15.26 -8.51 6.60
C LYS A 117 13.98 -8.06 5.90
N MET A 118 13.13 -8.99 5.47
CA MET A 118 11.85 -8.65 4.82
C MET A 118 10.84 -8.02 5.80
N SER A 119 10.81 -8.48 7.06
CA SER A 119 9.97 -7.91 8.11
C SER A 119 10.39 -6.48 8.48
N ALA A 120 11.70 -6.25 8.67
CA ALA A 120 12.25 -4.92 8.96
C ALA A 120 11.94 -3.92 7.84
N ARG A 121 12.10 -4.34 6.57
CA ARG A 121 11.82 -3.49 5.40
C ARG A 121 10.32 -3.33 5.12
N LYS A 122 9.45 -4.22 5.62
CA LYS A 122 8.02 -4.32 5.26
C LYS A 122 7.82 -4.40 3.74
N ARG A 123 8.69 -5.15 3.04
CA ARG A 123 8.65 -5.35 1.58
C ARG A 123 8.55 -6.84 1.26
N LYS A 124 7.78 -7.17 0.21
CA LYS A 124 7.60 -8.54 -0.30
C LYS A 124 8.76 -9.04 -1.17
N THR A 125 9.80 -8.22 -1.36
CA THR A 125 10.92 -8.49 -2.25
C THR A 125 12.25 -8.45 -1.50
N LEU A 126 13.10 -9.44 -1.78
CA LEU A 126 14.45 -9.55 -1.27
C LEU A 126 15.42 -9.81 -2.43
N VAL A 127 16.53 -9.09 -2.48
CA VAL A 127 17.55 -9.27 -3.52
C VAL A 127 18.58 -10.28 -3.02
N VAL A 128 18.71 -11.42 -3.71
CA VAL A 128 19.52 -12.56 -3.25
C VAL A 128 20.29 -13.20 -4.40
N CYS A 129 21.41 -13.86 -4.11
CA CYS A 129 22.06 -14.72 -5.10
C CYS A 129 21.23 -16.01 -5.31
N ARG A 130 21.45 -16.68 -6.45
CA ARG A 130 20.77 -17.94 -6.79
C ARG A 130 20.80 -19.00 -5.67
N GLN A 131 21.94 -19.17 -5.00
CA GLN A 131 22.06 -20.15 -3.91
C GLN A 131 21.11 -19.82 -2.73
N CYS A 132 21.03 -18.54 -2.36
CA CYS A 132 20.10 -18.08 -1.34
C CYS A 132 18.65 -18.16 -1.83
N HIS A 133 18.39 -17.86 -3.11
CA HIS A 133 17.07 -18.00 -3.71
C HIS A 133 16.54 -19.45 -3.59
N GLU A 134 17.37 -20.43 -3.94
CA GLU A 134 17.04 -21.85 -3.84
C GLU A 134 16.84 -22.28 -2.37
N LYS A 135 17.72 -21.85 -1.46
CA LYS A 135 17.55 -22.10 -0.01
C LYS A 135 16.21 -21.58 0.50
N ILE A 136 15.76 -20.41 0.03
CA ILE A 136 14.45 -19.85 0.37
C ILE A 136 13.31 -20.65 -0.24
N GLN A 137 13.40 -20.98 -1.52
CA GLN A 137 12.35 -21.74 -2.21
C GLN A 137 12.14 -23.12 -1.60
N TYR A 138 13.22 -23.79 -1.17
CA TYR A 138 13.17 -25.16 -0.65
C TYR A 138 13.15 -25.25 0.88
N GLY A 139 13.11 -24.12 1.59
CA GLY A 139 13.01 -24.11 3.04
C GLY A 139 14.27 -24.54 3.80
N ARG A 140 15.44 -24.43 3.18
CA ARG A 140 16.74 -24.89 3.72
C ARG A 140 17.58 -23.71 4.17
N TYR A 141 17.28 -23.19 5.36
CA TYR A 141 17.87 -21.92 5.84
C TYR A 141 19.15 -22.15 6.64
N ASP A 142 19.09 -22.96 7.70
CA ASP A 142 20.23 -23.17 8.62
C ASP A 142 20.27 -24.59 9.22
N GLY A 143 19.72 -25.60 8.53
CA GLY A 143 19.66 -26.99 9.03
C GLY A 143 18.61 -27.88 8.34
N GLU A 144 18.36 -29.09 8.90
CA GLU A 144 17.39 -30.07 8.38
C GLU A 144 16.00 -29.46 8.15
N ALA A 145 15.43 -29.76 6.98
CA ALA A 145 14.12 -29.27 6.58
C ALA A 145 13.03 -29.68 7.59
N LEU A 146 12.19 -28.73 8.03
CA LEU A 146 11.00 -29.02 8.82
C LEU A 146 10.13 -30.03 8.08
N LYS A 147 9.98 -31.23 8.65
CA LYS A 147 9.18 -32.30 8.06
C LYS A 147 7.72 -31.85 8.08
N ARG A 148 7.00 -32.16 7.00
CA ARG A 148 5.60 -31.79 6.72
C ARG A 148 4.59 -32.14 7.84
N LYS A 149 4.98 -32.89 8.86
CA LYS A 149 4.15 -33.34 10.00
C LYS A 149 3.95 -32.28 11.09
N ASP A 150 4.75 -31.20 11.11
CA ASP A 150 4.67 -30.20 12.20
C ASP A 150 3.62 -29.09 11.95
N TYR A 151 2.96 -29.10 10.79
CA TYR A 151 2.00 -28.05 10.40
C TYR A 151 0.54 -28.27 10.83
N TRP A 152 0.22 -29.36 11.53
CA TRP A 152 -1.13 -29.61 12.05
C TRP A 152 -1.13 -30.31 13.41
N LYS A 153 -1.12 -29.52 14.49
CA LYS A 153 -1.87 -29.84 15.72
C LYS A 153 -2.75 -28.65 16.04
N ALA A 154 -3.96 -28.68 15.48
CA ALA A 154 -5.05 -27.81 15.89
C ALA A 154 -5.44 -28.17 17.34
N LYS A 155 -5.68 -27.13 18.14
CA LYS A 155 -6.54 -27.19 19.33
C LYS A 155 -7.64 -26.15 19.13
#